data_AF-A0A7Y9T506-F1
#
_entry.id   AF-A0A7Y9T506-F1
#
_cell.length_a   1.000
_cell.length_b   1.000
_cell.length_c   1.000
_cell.angle_alpha   90.00
_cell.angle_beta   90.00
_cell.angle_gamma   90.00
#
_symmetry.space_group_name_H-M   'P 1'
#
loop_
_entity.id
_entity.type
_entity.pdbx_description
1 polymer ?
#
loop_
_entity_poly.entity_id
_entity_poly.type
_entity_poly.pdbx_seq_one_letter_code
_entity_poly.pdbx_strand_id
1 'polypeptide(L)'
;MRFEIHETVQTPDPEMVLRALEMCSREISSEVVRSGDRLTLRGVGPSPRSKNKHDTTVFHVNAQNNETVIQGEVNFQASALLGDTSQQEVVRSKLDDLFEQMKAQIHLDSMRVAAYTAARRSASSSTTVLDRPDQSAVKLRDLDPSEEKLLPSEEKIPPVAVPKTVIEAITAAPDAGWGAAALIGEPEEIVLPERSGDSSHARIAEPTAAPPVAHPLADVTNVKDGPERAIDSAQTVTHTAESVRPTEAKQTPAKGAARNRANNPKPDAGSGLEEELSWEARIPPYRLQVEEDRTPGWKRLALGTTVVVMLLALAAGTYRLYWLQRKVTVNPVSTAAKYVPAPAIDSPVVPAPLPVMPKAPEASSPGSTPTKSDTNTETPASSVEVKRWLQGWAASMQTRDANAQASFYADKLDRYLDQRNVGRGAVLRDREATIRMRKGLWTVKMEDVIIERQTDSEAEVRLMKHFIDEPEQSEILESYVPTRLTLKRINGQWKITSEQDQPTISVSPWKAQGGILNEEDKPEIRDEQGNAACRGACAS
;
A
#
# COMPACT_ATOMS: atom_id res chain seq x y z
N MET A 1 -11.26 -15.14 22.06
CA MET A 1 -12.63 -14.98 21.51
C MET A 1 -12.60 -15.43 20.07
N ARG A 2 -13.66 -16.09 19.59
CA ARG A 2 -13.75 -16.61 18.22
C ARG A 2 -15.12 -16.28 17.63
N PHE A 3 -15.15 -15.84 16.38
CA PHE A 3 -16.38 -15.70 15.62
C PHE A 3 -16.11 -15.88 14.13
N GLU A 4 -17.18 -16.13 13.39
CA GLU A 4 -17.17 -16.29 11.93
C GLU A 4 -17.81 -15.06 11.27
N ILE A 5 -17.34 -14.74 10.07
CA ILE A 5 -17.91 -13.71 9.20
C ILE A 5 -18.06 -14.24 7.78
N HIS A 6 -19.09 -13.76 7.11
CA HIS A 6 -19.44 -14.14 5.74
C HIS A 6 -19.67 -12.87 4.94
N GLU A 7 -19.01 -12.78 3.79
CA GLU A 7 -19.16 -11.66 2.86
C GLU A 7 -19.28 -12.18 1.43
N THR A 8 -20.13 -11.57 0.62
CA THR A 8 -20.33 -11.97 -0.78
C THR A 8 -20.07 -10.79 -1.70
N VAL A 9 -19.25 -11.01 -2.73
CA VAL A 9 -18.86 -9.99 -3.71
C VAL A 9 -19.39 -10.38 -5.08
N GLN A 10 -20.03 -9.43 -5.78
CA GLN A 10 -20.58 -9.59 -7.13
C GLN A 10 -19.48 -9.60 -8.21
N THR A 11 -18.54 -10.53 -8.10
CA THR A 11 -17.53 -10.81 -9.11
C THR A 11 -17.31 -12.31 -9.19
N PRO A 12 -17.24 -12.90 -10.40
CA PRO A 12 -16.99 -14.33 -10.55
C PRO A 12 -15.51 -14.70 -10.37
N ASP A 13 -14.62 -13.71 -10.25
CA ASP A 13 -13.18 -13.92 -10.18
C ASP A 13 -12.66 -13.87 -8.73
N PRO A 14 -12.42 -15.03 -8.08
CA PRO A 14 -11.95 -15.08 -6.70
C PRO A 14 -10.50 -14.57 -6.56
N GLU A 15 -9.69 -14.62 -7.62
CA GLU A 15 -8.31 -14.15 -7.61
C GLU A 15 -8.25 -12.62 -7.52
N MET A 16 -9.17 -11.93 -8.20
CA MET A 16 -9.35 -10.49 -8.10
C MET A 16 -9.72 -10.08 -6.67
N VAL A 17 -10.66 -10.82 -6.04
CA VAL A 17 -11.07 -10.58 -4.65
C VAL A 17 -9.92 -10.83 -3.68
N LEU A 18 -9.19 -11.95 -3.84
CA LEU A 18 -8.04 -12.27 -3.01
C LEU A 18 -6.95 -11.20 -3.10
N ARG A 19 -6.66 -10.67 -4.29
CA ARG A 19 -5.68 -9.61 -4.47
C ARG A 19 -6.12 -8.31 -3.80
N ALA A 20 -7.37 -7.90 -4.00
CA ALA A 20 -7.91 -6.70 -3.35
C ALA A 20 -7.90 -6.83 -1.82
N LEU A 21 -8.34 -7.99 -1.31
CA LEU A 21 -8.36 -8.28 0.12
C LEU A 21 -6.93 -8.29 0.71
N GLU A 22 -5.96 -8.89 0.00
CA GLU A 22 -4.55 -8.88 0.38
C GLU A 22 -4.01 -7.44 0.49
N MET A 23 -4.27 -6.59 -0.50
CA MET A 23 -3.82 -5.19 -0.50
C MET A 23 -4.42 -4.41 0.68
N CYS A 24 -5.75 -4.40 0.83
CA CYS A 24 -6.42 -3.65 1.89
C CYS A 24 -6.06 -4.18 3.29
N SER A 25 -5.82 -5.49 3.44
CA SER A 25 -5.53 -6.09 4.74
C SER A 25 -4.18 -5.66 5.34
N ARG A 26 -3.25 -5.14 4.53
CA ARG A 26 -1.95 -4.64 4.98
C ARG A 26 -2.07 -3.40 5.87
N GLU A 27 -3.16 -2.64 5.78
CA GLU A 27 -3.42 -1.48 6.63
C GLU A 27 -3.67 -1.92 8.09
N ILE A 28 -4.55 -2.91 8.27
CA ILE A 28 -5.01 -3.33 9.59
C ILE A 28 -4.17 -4.46 10.20
N SER A 29 -3.48 -5.25 9.38
CA SER A 29 -2.66 -6.38 9.80
C SER A 29 -1.17 -6.02 9.84
N SER A 30 -0.36 -6.76 10.60
CA SER A 30 1.11 -6.66 10.52
C SER A 30 1.72 -7.70 9.58
N GLU A 31 1.01 -8.79 9.33
CA GLU A 31 1.49 -9.92 8.54
C GLU A 31 0.31 -10.52 7.78
N VAL A 32 0.44 -10.48 6.46
CA VAL A 32 -0.55 -11.00 5.52
C VAL A 32 0.11 -12.14 4.77
N VAL A 33 -0.42 -13.35 4.92
CA VAL A 33 0.11 -14.55 4.28
C VAL A 33 -0.97 -15.16 3.39
N ARG A 34 -0.69 -15.21 2.09
CA ARG A 34 -1.55 -15.86 1.11
C ARG A 34 -1.07 -17.28 0.82
N SER A 35 -2.02 -18.22 0.76
CA SER A 35 -1.77 -19.62 0.42
C SER A 35 -2.95 -20.18 -0.39
N GLY A 36 -2.88 -20.05 -1.72
CA GLY A 36 -3.98 -20.45 -2.61
C GLY A 36 -5.21 -19.56 -2.44
N ASP A 37 -6.35 -20.18 -2.17
CA ASP A 37 -7.67 -19.57 -1.88
C ASP A 37 -7.77 -19.01 -0.45
N ARG A 38 -6.73 -19.20 0.36
CA ARG A 38 -6.69 -18.81 1.76
C ARG A 38 -5.80 -17.59 1.99
N LEU A 39 -6.31 -16.63 2.75
CA LEU A 39 -5.57 -15.46 3.24
C LEU A 39 -5.55 -15.45 4.77
N THR A 40 -4.37 -15.40 5.38
CA THR A 40 -4.21 -15.36 6.84
C THR A 40 -3.66 -14.00 7.26
N LEU A 41 -4.39 -13.30 8.14
CA LEU A 41 -4.00 -12.03 8.73
C LEU A 41 -3.57 -12.25 10.18
N ARG A 42 -2.48 -11.61 10.62
CA ARG A 42 -2.12 -11.53 12.04
C ARG A 42 -2.21 -10.13 12.61
N GLY A 43 -2.52 -10.01 13.89
CA GLY A 43 -2.58 -8.71 14.56
C GLY A 43 -3.92 -8.00 14.43
N VAL A 44 -4.95 -8.65 13.90
CA VAL A 44 -6.31 -8.09 13.80
C VAL A 44 -7.02 -8.30 15.14
N GLY A 45 -6.72 -7.39 16.08
CA GLY A 45 -7.26 -7.40 17.43
C GLY A 45 -8.19 -6.23 17.71
N PRO A 46 -8.85 -6.24 18.87
CA PRO A 46 -9.77 -5.18 19.28
C PRO A 46 -8.98 -3.93 19.73
N SER A 47 -7.72 -4.08 20.16
CA SER A 47 -6.86 -2.97 20.56
C SER A 47 -6.59 -2.00 19.39
N PRO A 48 -6.76 -0.68 19.58
CA PRO A 48 -6.40 0.32 18.57
C PRO A 48 -4.89 0.59 18.52
N ARG A 49 -4.15 0.29 19.59
CA ARG A 49 -2.74 0.68 19.74
C ARG A 49 -1.76 -0.47 19.61
N SER A 50 -2.22 -1.71 19.74
CA SER A 50 -1.35 -2.89 19.72
C SER A 50 -1.84 -3.93 18.72
N LYS A 51 -0.96 -4.33 17.81
CA LYS A 51 -1.15 -5.48 16.92
C LYS A 51 -0.61 -6.72 17.65
N ASN A 52 -1.49 -7.57 18.19
CA ASN A 52 -1.07 -8.80 18.86
C ASN A 52 -0.84 -9.91 17.84
N LYS A 53 0.39 -10.41 17.70
CA LYS A 53 0.77 -11.48 16.75
C LYS A 53 -0.02 -12.79 16.91
N HIS A 54 -0.67 -12.99 18.07
CA HIS A 54 -1.48 -14.15 18.36
C HIS A 54 -2.92 -14.01 17.83
N ASP A 55 -3.39 -12.78 17.60
CA ASP A 55 -4.68 -12.55 16.95
C ASP A 55 -4.55 -12.95 15.49
N THR A 56 -5.40 -13.87 15.06
CA THR A 56 -5.33 -14.50 13.74
C THR A 56 -6.71 -14.48 13.11
N THR A 57 -6.80 -13.97 11.88
CA THR A 57 -7.99 -14.04 11.04
C THR A 57 -7.65 -14.83 9.78
N VAL A 58 -8.47 -15.81 9.43
CA VAL A 58 -8.28 -16.65 8.24
C VAL A 58 -9.48 -16.48 7.32
N PHE A 59 -9.24 -16.02 6.09
CA PHE A 59 -10.23 -15.94 5.04
C PHE A 59 -10.06 -17.09 4.05
N HIS A 60 -11.18 -17.70 3.67
CA HIS A 60 -11.33 -18.61 2.55
C HIS A 60 -12.17 -17.92 1.48
N VAL A 61 -11.64 -17.80 0.27
CA VAL A 61 -12.28 -17.09 -0.84
C VAL A 61 -12.61 -18.08 -1.95
N ASN A 62 -13.91 -18.31 -2.17
CA ASN A 62 -14.39 -19.31 -3.11
C ASN A 62 -15.37 -18.69 -4.11
N ALA A 63 -15.33 -19.14 -5.37
CA ALA A 63 -16.35 -18.80 -6.34
C ALA A 63 -17.58 -19.70 -6.16
N GLN A 64 -18.76 -19.09 -6.01
CA GLN A 64 -20.04 -19.80 -5.89
C GLN A 64 -21.13 -19.02 -6.64
N ASN A 65 -21.87 -19.69 -7.52
CA ASN A 65 -23.02 -19.10 -8.24
C ASN A 65 -22.71 -17.80 -8.99
N ASN A 66 -21.54 -17.72 -9.64
CA ASN A 66 -21.08 -16.52 -10.36
C ASN A 66 -20.80 -15.30 -9.45
N GLU A 67 -20.71 -15.53 -8.14
CA GLU A 67 -20.28 -14.58 -7.13
C GLU A 67 -19.06 -15.15 -6.39
N THR A 68 -18.34 -14.30 -5.66
CA THR A 68 -17.24 -14.74 -4.81
C THR A 68 -17.68 -14.63 -3.35
N VAL A 69 -17.61 -15.74 -2.62
CA VAL A 69 -17.96 -15.84 -1.21
C VAL A 69 -16.68 -15.89 -0.38
N ILE A 70 -16.60 -15.01 0.61
CA ILE A 70 -15.52 -14.90 1.59
C ILE A 70 -16.05 -15.45 2.91
N GLN A 71 -15.36 -16.46 3.46
CA GLN A 71 -15.63 -17.02 4.78
C GLN A 71 -14.44 -16.71 5.67
N GLY A 72 -14.66 -15.94 6.73
CA GLY A 72 -13.63 -15.51 7.67
C GLY A 72 -13.79 -16.16 9.03
N GLU A 73 -12.75 -16.83 9.51
CA GLU A 73 -12.63 -17.27 10.90
C GLU A 73 -11.73 -16.29 11.67
N VAL A 74 -12.29 -15.64 12.68
CA VAL A 74 -11.59 -14.62 13.48
C VAL A 74 -11.30 -15.18 14.86
N ASN A 75 -10.03 -15.17 15.28
CA ASN A 75 -9.61 -15.55 16.62
C ASN A 75 -8.71 -14.45 17.22
N PHE A 76 -9.13 -13.87 18.34
CA PHE A 76 -8.39 -12.79 18.97
C PHE A 76 -8.45 -12.86 20.49
N GLN A 77 -7.43 -12.33 21.14
CA GLN A 77 -7.36 -12.21 22.60
C GLN A 77 -8.13 -10.98 23.07
N ALA A 78 -8.92 -11.14 24.14
CA ALA A 78 -9.63 -10.01 24.72
C ALA A 78 -8.62 -9.00 25.30
N SER A 79 -8.83 -7.71 25.02
CA SER A 79 -8.04 -6.60 25.53
C SER A 79 -8.72 -5.97 26.74
N ALA A 80 -7.98 -5.74 27.82
CA ALA A 80 -8.49 -5.03 29.00
C ALA A 80 -8.69 -3.52 28.76
N LEU A 81 -8.19 -2.97 27.64
CA LEU A 81 -8.12 -1.53 27.40
C LEU A 81 -9.42 -0.91 26.87
N LEU A 82 -10.41 -1.72 26.51
CA LEU A 82 -11.63 -1.26 25.83
C LEU A 82 -12.81 -1.00 26.78
N GLY A 83 -12.62 -1.16 28.09
CA GLY A 83 -13.68 -0.96 29.07
C GLY A 83 -14.92 -1.81 28.75
N ASP A 84 -16.09 -1.17 28.74
CA ASP A 84 -17.39 -1.80 28.50
C ASP A 84 -17.73 -1.99 27.01
N THR A 85 -16.89 -1.54 26.08
CA THR A 85 -17.15 -1.69 24.64
C THR A 85 -17.02 -3.16 24.22
N SER A 86 -18.01 -3.66 23.48
CA SER A 86 -17.98 -4.99 22.87
C SER A 86 -16.79 -5.13 21.94
N GLN A 87 -15.79 -5.90 22.37
CA GLN A 87 -14.56 -6.05 21.62
C GLN A 87 -14.77 -6.81 20.31
N GLN A 88 -15.77 -7.70 20.27
CA GLN A 88 -16.17 -8.38 19.05
C GLN A 88 -16.73 -7.38 18.03
N GLU A 89 -17.53 -6.40 18.46
CA GLU A 89 -18.03 -5.34 17.57
C GLU A 89 -16.91 -4.47 17.04
N VAL A 90 -15.91 -4.15 17.87
CA VAL A 90 -14.71 -3.40 17.41
C VAL A 90 -13.96 -4.17 16.33
N VAL A 91 -13.76 -5.49 16.50
CA VAL A 91 -13.08 -6.30 15.48
C VAL A 91 -13.96 -6.46 14.23
N ARG A 92 -15.27 -6.65 14.38
CA ARG A 92 -16.22 -6.69 13.25
C ARG A 92 -16.19 -5.41 12.44
N SER A 93 -16.33 -4.26 13.09
CA SER A 93 -16.27 -2.95 12.42
C SER A 93 -14.99 -2.76 11.61
N LYS A 94 -13.82 -3.17 12.13
CA LYS A 94 -12.56 -3.12 11.36
C LYS A 94 -12.57 -4.02 10.12
N LEU A 95 -13.22 -5.17 10.21
CA LEU A 95 -13.33 -6.12 9.09
C LEU A 95 -14.40 -5.66 8.08
N ASP A 96 -15.46 -5.00 8.54
CA ASP A 96 -16.45 -4.38 7.67
C ASP A 96 -15.81 -3.23 6.88
N ASP A 97 -15.04 -2.37 7.53
CA ASP A 97 -14.26 -1.30 6.87
C ASP A 97 -13.29 -1.87 5.81
N LEU A 98 -12.61 -2.97 6.16
CA LEU A 98 -11.73 -3.70 5.22
C LEU A 98 -12.50 -4.20 4.00
N PHE A 99 -13.69 -4.79 4.19
CA PHE A 99 -14.49 -5.30 3.08
C PHE A 99 -15.03 -4.17 2.20
N GLU A 100 -15.41 -3.03 2.78
CA GLU A 100 -15.83 -1.86 2.00
C GLU A 100 -14.67 -1.28 1.17
N GLN A 101 -13.48 -1.16 1.75
CA GLN A 101 -12.27 -0.77 1.00
C GLN A 101 -11.96 -1.75 -0.14
N MET A 102 -12.05 -3.05 0.12
CA MET A 102 -11.83 -4.10 -0.88
C MET A 102 -12.84 -3.99 -2.04
N LYS A 103 -14.14 -3.81 -1.74
CA LYS A 103 -15.18 -3.64 -2.77
C LYS A 103 -14.93 -2.40 -3.62
N ALA A 104 -14.55 -1.29 -2.99
CA ALA A 104 -14.20 -0.05 -3.68
C ALA A 104 -13.01 -0.27 -4.64
N GLN A 105 -11.98 -1.00 -4.18
CA GLN A 105 -10.81 -1.34 -5.01
C GLN A 105 -11.19 -2.22 -6.21
N ILE A 106 -12.00 -3.26 -6.00
CA ILE A 106 -12.50 -4.13 -7.08
C ILE A 106 -13.31 -3.33 -8.11
N HIS A 107 -14.15 -2.40 -7.65
CA HIS A 107 -14.94 -1.54 -8.54
C HIS A 107 -14.05 -0.63 -9.40
N LEU A 108 -13.02 -0.01 -8.80
CA LEU A 108 -12.05 0.81 -9.53
C LEU A 108 -11.30 0.00 -10.59
N ASP A 109 -10.83 -1.20 -10.24
CA ASP A 109 -10.11 -2.06 -11.17
C ASP A 109 -11.00 -2.56 -12.31
N SER A 110 -12.26 -2.89 -12.01
CA SER A 110 -13.27 -3.20 -13.02
C SER A 110 -13.49 -2.04 -14.01
N MET A 111 -13.60 -0.80 -13.52
CA MET A 111 -13.70 0.39 -14.37
C MET A 111 -12.45 0.61 -15.22
N ARG A 112 -11.24 0.41 -14.68
CA ARG A 112 -9.98 0.53 -15.44
C ARG A 112 -9.90 -0.48 -16.58
N VAL A 113 -10.26 -1.73 -16.32
CA VAL A 113 -10.28 -2.78 -17.35
C VAL A 113 -11.32 -2.46 -18.43
N ALA A 114 -12.50 -1.99 -18.05
CA ALA A 114 -13.53 -1.56 -18.98
C ALA A 114 -13.08 -0.38 -19.85
N ALA A 115 -12.46 0.64 -19.24
CA ALA A 115 -11.93 1.81 -19.94
C ALA A 115 -10.81 1.44 -20.91
N TYR A 116 -9.86 0.59 -20.49
CA TYR A 116 -8.78 0.09 -21.35
C TYR A 116 -9.33 -0.71 -22.53
N THR A 117 -10.32 -1.57 -22.28
CA THR A 117 -10.97 -2.36 -23.34
C THR A 117 -11.72 -1.47 -24.33
N ALA A 118 -12.40 -0.42 -23.84
CA ALA A 118 -13.07 0.56 -24.68
C ALA A 118 -12.08 1.35 -25.53
N ALA A 119 -10.99 1.85 -24.93
CA ALA A 119 -9.94 2.58 -25.64
C ALA A 119 -9.30 1.71 -26.73
N ARG A 120 -9.00 0.43 -26.42
CA ARG A 120 -8.44 -0.52 -27.40
C ARG A 120 -9.41 -0.84 -28.53
N ARG A 121 -10.72 -0.97 -28.23
CA ARG A 121 -11.75 -1.17 -29.25
C ARG A 121 -11.85 0.06 -30.16
N SER A 122 -11.83 1.27 -29.62
CA SER A 122 -11.84 2.50 -30.41
C SER A 122 -10.62 2.65 -31.31
N ALA A 123 -9.42 2.30 -30.81
CA ALA A 123 -8.20 2.33 -31.61
C ALA A 123 -8.23 1.31 -32.76
N SER A 124 -8.78 0.11 -32.52
CA SER A 124 -8.85 -0.96 -33.52
C SER A 124 -9.86 -0.67 -34.63
N SER A 125 -10.95 0.03 -34.33
CA SER A 125 -11.98 0.40 -35.32
C SER A 125 -11.58 1.57 -36.23
N SER A 126 -10.51 2.31 -35.91
CA SER A 126 -10.08 3.47 -36.71
C SER A 126 -9.16 3.13 -37.89
N THR A 127 -8.81 1.85 -38.09
CA THR A 127 -7.97 1.40 -39.21
C THR A 127 -8.78 0.65 -40.28
N THR A 128 -9.96 1.16 -40.61
CA THR A 128 -10.54 0.90 -41.93
C THR A 128 -9.66 1.65 -42.94
N VAL A 129 -8.60 0.96 -43.37
CA VAL A 129 -7.88 1.27 -44.61
C VAL A 129 -8.96 1.41 -45.68
N LEU A 130 -9.18 2.64 -46.10
CA LEU A 130 -9.97 2.96 -47.27
C LEU A 130 -9.17 2.39 -48.44
N ASP A 131 -9.37 1.10 -48.70
CA ASP A 131 -8.87 0.41 -49.87
C ASP A 131 -9.52 1.10 -51.06
N ARG A 132 -8.78 2.07 -51.59
CA ARG A 132 -9.17 2.89 -52.73
C ARG A 132 -9.19 1.95 -53.92
N PRO A 133 -10.36 1.56 -54.46
CA PRO A 133 -10.37 0.70 -55.63
C PRO A 133 -9.69 1.46 -56.77
N ASP A 134 -8.64 0.84 -57.32
CA ASP A 134 -7.92 1.30 -58.48
C ASP A 134 -8.91 1.48 -59.64
N GLN A 135 -9.28 2.74 -59.90
CA GLN A 135 -9.95 3.13 -61.13
C GLN A 135 -8.91 3.11 -62.25
N SER A 136 -8.71 1.94 -62.85
CA SER A 136 -8.15 1.88 -64.19
C SER A 136 -8.97 0.96 -65.09
N ALA A 137 -9.48 1.58 -66.16
CA ALA A 137 -9.92 0.97 -67.41
C ALA A 137 -11.24 0.17 -67.42
N VAL A 138 -12.38 0.86 -67.55
CA VAL A 138 -13.48 0.36 -68.38
C VAL A 138 -13.97 1.47 -69.33
N LYS A 139 -14.19 1.01 -70.55
CA LYS A 139 -14.16 1.66 -71.85
C LYS A 139 -15.57 2.04 -72.30
N LEU A 140 -15.73 3.29 -72.73
CA LEU A 140 -16.56 3.79 -73.84
C LEU A 140 -17.76 2.91 -74.29
N ARG A 141 -19.00 3.37 -74.04
CA ARG A 141 -20.13 3.19 -74.95
C ARG A 141 -21.26 4.21 -74.72
N ASP A 142 -21.70 4.77 -75.84
CA ASP A 142 -22.69 5.82 -76.05
C ASP A 142 -24.15 5.46 -75.72
N LEU A 143 -24.99 6.51 -75.76
CA LEU A 143 -26.47 6.60 -75.78
C LEU A 143 -27.11 6.59 -74.38
N ASP A 144 -28.03 7.48 -73.99
CA ASP A 144 -29.06 8.23 -74.73
C ASP A 144 -29.59 9.39 -73.83
N PRO A 145 -30.06 10.54 -74.35
CA PRO A 145 -30.56 11.65 -73.54
C PRO A 145 -32.09 11.71 -73.56
N SER A 146 -32.75 11.53 -72.42
CA SER A 146 -34.10 12.07 -72.11
C SER A 146 -34.54 11.58 -70.73
N GLU A 147 -34.52 12.45 -69.72
CA GLU A 147 -35.77 12.90 -69.10
C GLU A 147 -35.48 13.88 -67.96
N GLU A 148 -35.94 15.09 -68.23
CA GLU A 148 -36.16 16.23 -67.39
C GLU A 148 -37.16 15.91 -66.25
N LYS A 149 -36.76 16.05 -64.98
CA LYS A 149 -37.72 16.38 -63.91
C LYS A 149 -37.09 16.96 -62.65
N LEU A 150 -37.30 18.27 -62.51
CA LEU A 150 -37.71 19.01 -61.31
C LEU A 150 -36.93 18.79 -59.99
N LEU A 151 -36.06 19.77 -59.67
CA LEU A 151 -35.98 20.63 -58.45
C LEU A 151 -36.40 20.06 -57.06
N PRO A 152 -35.87 20.56 -55.91
CA PRO A 152 -35.24 21.89 -55.74
C PRO A 152 -33.98 21.99 -54.82
N SER A 153 -33.29 23.12 -55.00
CA SER A 153 -32.62 23.98 -53.99
C SER A 153 -31.58 23.38 -53.04
N GLU A 154 -30.34 23.40 -53.53
CA GLU A 154 -29.17 24.09 -52.94
C GLU A 154 -29.39 24.83 -51.60
N GLU A 155 -28.99 24.20 -50.49
CA GLU A 155 -28.63 24.89 -49.25
C GLU A 155 -27.10 24.94 -49.16
N LYS A 156 -26.59 26.15 -49.37
CA LYS A 156 -25.18 26.52 -49.36
C LYS A 156 -24.65 26.56 -47.93
N ILE A 157 -24.18 25.42 -47.42
CA ILE A 157 -23.42 25.34 -46.17
C ILE A 157 -21.98 25.81 -46.47
N PRO A 158 -21.42 26.80 -45.73
CA PRO A 158 -20.04 27.23 -45.92
C PRO A 158 -19.07 26.09 -45.56
N PRO A 159 -17.90 26.01 -46.23
CA PRO A 159 -16.94 24.94 -45.96
C PRO A 159 -16.41 25.06 -44.53
N VAL A 160 -16.78 24.10 -43.69
CA VAL A 160 -16.16 23.92 -42.37
C VAL A 160 -14.71 23.52 -42.61
N ALA A 161 -13.79 24.37 -42.15
CA ALA A 161 -12.36 24.16 -42.26
C ALA A 161 -11.98 22.87 -41.52
N VAL A 162 -11.52 21.88 -42.28
CA VAL A 162 -10.96 20.65 -41.74
C VAL A 162 -9.55 20.98 -41.21
N PRO A 163 -9.27 20.85 -39.90
CA PRO A 163 -7.95 21.14 -39.35
C PRO A 163 -6.94 20.14 -39.93
N LYS A 164 -5.87 20.66 -40.55
CA LYS A 164 -4.86 19.85 -41.25
C LYS A 164 -3.86 19.19 -40.31
N THR A 165 -3.93 19.41 -38.99
CA THR A 165 -2.98 18.83 -38.03
C THR A 165 -3.63 18.53 -36.67
N VAL A 166 -3.18 17.43 -36.03
CA VAL A 166 -3.66 16.94 -34.72
C VAL A 166 -3.46 17.96 -33.59
N ILE A 167 -2.54 18.91 -33.75
CA ILE A 167 -2.24 19.93 -32.74
C ILE A 167 -3.31 21.02 -32.71
N GLU A 168 -3.98 21.29 -33.83
CA GLU A 168 -5.00 22.34 -33.95
C GLU A 168 -6.36 21.91 -33.35
N ALA A 169 -6.62 20.60 -33.28
CA ALA A 169 -7.84 20.03 -32.69
C ALA A 169 -7.86 20.06 -31.16
N ILE A 170 -6.70 20.22 -30.49
CA ILE A 170 -6.61 20.19 -29.02
C ILE A 170 -6.71 21.61 -28.43
N THR A 171 -6.50 22.66 -29.23
CA THR A 171 -6.57 24.07 -28.79
C THR A 171 -7.86 24.80 -29.18
N ALA A 172 -8.76 24.17 -29.93
CA ALA A 172 -10.10 24.72 -30.17
C ALA A 172 -10.95 24.52 -28.90
N ALA A 173 -11.21 25.62 -28.18
CA ALA A 173 -12.02 25.65 -26.98
C ALA A 173 -13.42 25.05 -27.24
N PRO A 174 -13.96 24.22 -26.33
CA PRO A 174 -15.34 23.77 -26.45
C PRO A 174 -16.28 24.96 -26.22
N ASP A 175 -17.17 25.13 -27.19
CA ASP A 175 -18.23 26.13 -27.20
C ASP A 175 -19.08 26.03 -25.91
N ALA A 176 -19.38 27.19 -25.35
CA ALA A 176 -20.17 27.33 -24.15
C ALA A 176 -21.65 27.07 -24.47
N GLY A 177 -22.09 25.83 -24.26
CA GLY A 177 -23.51 25.52 -24.35
C GLY A 177 -23.79 24.08 -23.99
N TRP A 178 -24.62 23.90 -22.96
CA TRP A 178 -25.24 22.66 -22.50
C TRP A 178 -24.41 21.82 -21.51
N GLY A 179 -24.79 21.90 -20.21
CA GLY A 179 -24.45 20.85 -19.25
C GLY A 179 -24.11 21.24 -17.81
N ALA A 180 -24.62 22.34 -17.25
CA ALA A 180 -24.53 22.61 -15.81
C ALA A 180 -25.89 23.10 -15.27
N ALA A 181 -26.85 22.18 -15.20
CA ALA A 181 -28.10 22.37 -14.48
C ALA A 181 -28.45 21.06 -13.75
N ALA A 182 -27.86 20.87 -12.57
CA ALA A 182 -28.41 20.15 -11.41
C ALA A 182 -27.31 20.04 -10.33
N LEU A 183 -27.68 20.37 -9.09
CA LEU A 183 -26.90 20.25 -7.84
C LEU A 183 -26.00 21.43 -7.46
N ILE A 184 -26.60 22.62 -7.38
CA ILE A 184 -26.29 23.57 -6.29
C ILE A 184 -27.64 23.84 -5.61
N GLY A 185 -27.83 23.29 -4.42
CA GLY A 185 -28.94 23.65 -3.54
C GLY A 185 -28.69 25.02 -2.95
N GLU A 186 -29.68 25.91 -3.06
CA GLU A 186 -29.77 27.17 -2.33
C GLU A 186 -29.67 26.92 -0.81
N PRO A 187 -28.91 27.72 -0.06
CA PRO A 187 -29.04 27.74 1.40
C PRO A 187 -30.32 28.50 1.78
N GLU A 188 -31.29 27.79 2.35
CA GLU A 188 -32.42 28.39 3.06
C GLU A 188 -31.92 29.27 4.22
N GLU A 189 -32.37 30.51 4.19
CA GLU A 189 -32.26 31.51 5.23
C GLU A 189 -33.09 31.08 6.45
N ILE A 190 -32.45 30.41 7.41
CA ILE A 190 -33.05 30.11 8.72
C ILE A 190 -33.02 31.38 9.56
N VAL A 191 -34.19 32.01 9.67
CA VAL A 191 -34.53 33.02 10.67
C VAL A 191 -34.39 32.43 12.06
N LEU A 192 -33.34 32.82 12.79
CA LEU A 192 -33.17 32.58 14.22
C LEU A 192 -33.83 33.73 15.00
N PRO A 193 -34.81 33.47 15.89
CA PRO A 193 -35.39 34.51 16.72
C PRO A 193 -34.44 34.89 17.85
N GLU A 194 -34.19 36.21 17.95
CA GLU A 194 -33.61 36.84 19.14
C GLU A 194 -34.46 36.50 20.37
N ARG A 195 -33.86 35.86 21.37
CA ARG A 195 -34.44 35.80 22.72
C ARG A 195 -33.42 36.31 23.72
N SER A 196 -33.69 37.54 24.13
CA SER A 196 -33.20 38.27 25.28
C SER A 196 -32.93 37.37 26.50
N GLY A 197 -31.67 37.37 26.94
CA GLY A 197 -31.29 36.95 28.28
C GLY A 197 -31.18 38.17 29.16
N ASP A 198 -32.18 38.40 30.00
CA ASP A 198 -32.09 39.30 31.13
C ASP A 198 -32.32 38.52 32.43
N SER A 199 -31.62 39.01 33.44
CA SER A 199 -31.47 38.57 34.83
C SER A 199 -32.69 37.93 35.50
N SER A 200 -32.51 36.87 36.31
CA SER A 200 -32.66 36.95 37.78
C SER A 200 -32.78 35.59 38.53
N HIS A 201 -32.08 35.53 39.67
CA HIS A 201 -32.46 34.96 40.97
C HIS A 201 -33.11 33.55 41.13
N ALA A 202 -32.39 32.74 41.93
CA ALA A 202 -32.84 32.11 43.19
C ALA A 202 -33.33 30.64 43.23
N ARG A 203 -32.68 29.93 44.19
CA ARG A 203 -33.21 29.02 45.22
C ARG A 203 -33.60 27.56 44.86
N ILE A 204 -32.86 26.65 45.53
CA ILE A 204 -33.31 25.57 46.44
C ILE A 204 -34.43 24.65 45.92
N ALA A 205 -34.13 23.36 45.73
CA ALA A 205 -34.73 22.23 46.46
C ALA A 205 -34.38 20.86 45.82
N GLU A 206 -33.70 20.00 46.59
CA GLU A 206 -33.93 18.54 46.69
C GLU A 206 -35.45 18.29 46.98
N PRO A 207 -36.12 17.14 46.73
CA PRO A 207 -35.59 15.78 47.01
C PRO A 207 -36.25 14.56 46.29
N THR A 208 -35.85 13.36 46.75
CA THR A 208 -36.69 12.14 46.96
C THR A 208 -36.90 11.12 45.83
N ALA A 209 -36.09 10.06 45.90
CA ALA A 209 -36.41 8.63 46.08
C ALA A 209 -37.68 7.95 45.50
N ALA A 210 -37.41 6.72 45.03
CA ALA A 210 -38.18 5.45 45.17
C ALA A 210 -38.98 4.92 43.94
N PRO A 211 -39.34 3.60 43.87
CA PRO A 211 -39.01 2.65 42.78
C PRO A 211 -40.29 1.97 42.20
N PRO A 212 -40.38 0.62 42.03
CA PRO A 212 -39.92 -0.29 40.97
C PRO A 212 -41.09 -0.92 40.14
N VAL A 213 -40.85 -1.61 39.02
CA VAL A 213 -41.77 -2.66 38.51
C VAL A 213 -41.00 -3.77 37.79
N ALA A 214 -41.32 -5.02 38.17
CA ALA A 214 -40.83 -6.27 37.61
C ALA A 214 -41.90 -6.97 36.74
N HIS A 215 -41.47 -8.04 36.04
CA HIS A 215 -42.22 -9.16 35.40
C HIS A 215 -42.40 -9.10 33.86
N PRO A 216 -42.66 -10.24 33.17
CA PRO A 216 -41.81 -11.45 33.09
C PRO A 216 -41.81 -12.10 31.68
N LEU A 217 -41.15 -13.27 31.59
CA LEU A 217 -41.09 -14.27 30.51
C LEU A 217 -42.35 -14.44 29.64
N ALA A 218 -42.12 -14.72 28.34
CA ALA A 218 -42.93 -15.67 27.59
C ALA A 218 -42.06 -16.56 26.68
N ASP A 219 -42.34 -17.84 26.82
CA ASP A 219 -41.83 -19.05 26.19
C ASP A 219 -42.55 -19.27 24.85
N VAL A 220 -41.85 -19.59 23.74
CA VAL A 220 -42.48 -20.13 22.52
C VAL A 220 -41.59 -21.19 21.86
N THR A 221 -42.28 -22.30 21.60
CA THR A 221 -41.89 -23.63 21.17
C THR A 221 -41.55 -23.79 19.68
N ASN A 222 -40.50 -24.57 19.39
CA ASN A 222 -40.50 -25.84 18.64
C ASN A 222 -41.38 -26.02 17.36
N VAL A 223 -40.77 -26.11 16.16
CA VAL A 223 -41.23 -26.83 14.92
C VAL A 223 -39.98 -26.94 13.99
N LYS A 224 -39.31 -28.07 13.71
CA LYS A 224 -39.63 -29.30 12.96
C LYS A 224 -39.99 -29.08 11.47
N ASP A 225 -39.03 -29.32 10.56
CA ASP A 225 -39.16 -30.22 9.40
C ASP A 225 -37.96 -30.10 8.43
N GLY A 226 -37.46 -31.26 7.97
CA GLY A 226 -36.57 -31.39 6.80
C GLY A 226 -37.38 -31.32 5.48
N PRO A 227 -36.74 -31.50 4.31
CA PRO A 227 -36.38 -32.87 3.92
C PRO A 227 -35.13 -33.04 3.04
N GLU A 228 -34.77 -34.32 2.90
CA GLU A 228 -33.88 -34.95 1.93
C GLU A 228 -34.18 -34.58 0.46
N ARG A 229 -33.13 -34.53 -0.39
CA ARG A 229 -33.06 -35.37 -1.60
C ARG A 229 -31.68 -35.37 -2.25
N ALA A 230 -31.14 -36.57 -2.40
CA ALA A 230 -30.07 -36.95 -3.31
C ALA A 230 -30.59 -37.05 -4.75
N ILE A 231 -29.77 -36.71 -5.74
CA ILE A 231 -29.80 -37.36 -7.07
C ILE A 231 -28.36 -37.40 -7.63
N ASP A 232 -27.88 -38.62 -7.86
CA ASP A 232 -26.75 -38.98 -8.72
C ASP A 232 -26.97 -38.52 -10.17
N SER A 233 -25.91 -38.13 -10.88
CA SER A 233 -25.77 -38.45 -12.32
C SER A 233 -24.34 -38.24 -12.80
N ALA A 234 -23.71 -39.36 -13.13
CA ALA A 234 -22.52 -39.44 -13.96
C ALA A 234 -22.87 -39.20 -15.43
N GLN A 235 -22.01 -38.53 -16.19
CA GLN A 235 -21.72 -38.94 -17.57
C GLN A 235 -20.40 -38.36 -18.11
N THR A 236 -19.53 -39.31 -18.42
CA THR A 236 -18.36 -39.28 -19.31
C THR A 236 -18.70 -38.76 -20.71
N VAL A 237 -17.92 -37.82 -21.25
CA VAL A 237 -17.60 -37.78 -22.69
C VAL A 237 -16.16 -37.30 -22.88
N THR A 238 -15.35 -38.21 -23.41
CA THR A 238 -14.05 -38.02 -24.04
C THR A 238 -14.16 -37.22 -25.34
N HIS A 239 -13.31 -36.21 -25.54
CA HIS A 239 -12.91 -35.79 -26.89
C HIS A 239 -11.39 -35.65 -27.00
N THR A 240 -10.88 -36.51 -27.89
CA THR A 240 -9.53 -36.63 -28.44
C THR A 240 -9.34 -35.61 -29.58
N ALA A 241 -8.05 -35.31 -29.87
CA ALA A 241 -7.49 -34.59 -31.03
C ALA A 241 -7.39 -33.06 -30.83
N GLU A 242 -6.35 -32.36 -31.25
CA GLU A 242 -5.36 -32.67 -32.28
C GLU A 242 -4.09 -31.84 -32.05
N SER A 243 -2.95 -32.48 -32.28
CA SER A 243 -1.61 -31.92 -32.21
C SER A 243 -1.31 -31.15 -33.50
N VAL A 244 -0.96 -29.87 -33.42
CA VAL A 244 -0.35 -29.13 -34.52
C VAL A 244 0.94 -28.45 -34.08
N ARG A 245 2.06 -29.01 -34.57
CA ARG A 245 3.40 -28.41 -34.64
C ARG A 245 3.38 -27.16 -35.51
N PRO A 246 4.25 -26.18 -35.21
CA PRO A 246 5.05 -25.58 -36.28
C PRO A 246 6.56 -25.68 -36.01
N THR A 247 7.17 -26.47 -36.89
CA THR A 247 8.50 -26.43 -37.51
C THR A 247 9.49 -25.34 -37.09
N GLU A 248 10.67 -25.82 -36.66
CA GLU A 248 11.96 -25.13 -36.60
C GLU A 248 12.33 -24.43 -37.93
N ALA A 249 12.85 -23.20 -37.83
CA ALA A 249 13.72 -22.63 -38.85
C ALA A 249 15.09 -22.33 -38.24
N LYS A 250 16.06 -23.20 -38.58
CA LYS A 250 17.50 -23.01 -38.41
C LYS A 250 17.98 -21.80 -39.23
N GLN A 251 18.64 -20.84 -38.59
CA GLN A 251 19.62 -19.97 -39.25
C GLN A 251 20.91 -19.91 -38.42
N THR A 252 21.96 -20.54 -38.98
CA THR A 252 23.36 -20.42 -38.57
C THR A 252 24.03 -19.23 -39.28
N PRO A 253 25.16 -18.72 -38.76
CA PRO A 253 25.61 -17.34 -38.95
C PRO A 253 26.51 -17.15 -40.17
N ALA A 254 26.39 -15.99 -40.81
CA ALA A 254 27.34 -15.51 -41.79
C ALA A 254 28.45 -14.69 -41.12
N LYS A 255 29.67 -15.02 -41.54
CA LYS A 255 30.98 -14.56 -41.09
C LYS A 255 31.51 -13.58 -42.16
N GLY A 256 32.00 -12.41 -41.76
CA GLY A 256 32.74 -11.48 -42.63
C GLY A 256 32.95 -10.16 -41.89
N ALA A 257 34.17 -9.84 -41.42
CA ALA A 257 35.22 -9.11 -42.16
C ALA A 257 34.83 -7.63 -42.37
N ALA A 258 35.67 -6.62 -42.23
CA ALA A 258 36.98 -6.37 -41.65
C ALA A 258 37.13 -4.83 -41.74
N ARG A 259 37.98 -4.22 -40.90
CA ARG A 259 38.70 -2.95 -41.16
C ARG A 259 37.85 -1.71 -41.54
N ASN A 260 37.86 -0.70 -40.66
CA ASN A 260 38.40 0.60 -41.02
C ASN A 260 38.84 1.40 -39.78
N ARG A 261 40.16 1.52 -39.66
CA ARG A 261 40.90 2.34 -38.71
C ARG A 261 41.26 3.61 -39.47
N ALA A 262 40.62 4.73 -39.15
CA ALA A 262 41.00 6.04 -39.67
C ALA A 262 41.22 6.99 -38.48
N ASN A 263 42.42 7.55 -38.51
CA ASN A 263 43.05 8.46 -37.58
C ASN A 263 42.18 9.68 -37.23
N ASN A 264 42.17 10.06 -35.96
CA ASN A 264 41.89 11.44 -35.56
C ASN A 264 43.01 11.96 -34.63
N PRO A 265 43.44 13.22 -34.80
CA PRO A 265 44.64 13.75 -34.18
C PRO A 265 44.40 14.19 -32.73
N LYS A 266 45.48 14.01 -31.97
CA LYS A 266 45.73 14.46 -30.60
C LYS A 266 45.73 15.99 -30.51
N PRO A 267 44.97 16.62 -29.59
CA PRO A 267 45.32 17.92 -29.05
C PRO A 267 45.99 17.78 -27.68
N ASP A 268 46.84 18.76 -27.43
CA ASP A 268 47.86 18.79 -26.41
C ASP A 268 47.36 18.97 -24.97
N ALA A 269 48.27 18.56 -24.08
CA ALA A 269 48.22 18.72 -22.64
C ALA A 269 48.14 20.20 -22.23
N GLY A 270 47.22 20.49 -21.31
CA GLY A 270 47.17 21.79 -20.65
C GLY A 270 46.15 21.85 -19.52
N SER A 271 46.64 21.68 -18.29
CA SER A 271 46.13 22.22 -17.02
C SER A 271 44.73 21.82 -16.52
N GLY A 272 44.72 21.22 -15.33
CA GLY A 272 43.57 21.24 -14.42
C GLY A 272 43.41 19.91 -13.71
N LEU A 273 43.93 19.81 -12.48
CA LEU A 273 43.58 18.77 -11.53
C LEU A 273 42.09 18.89 -11.19
N GLU A 274 41.22 18.36 -12.05
CA GLU A 274 39.87 17.98 -11.63
C GLU A 274 39.98 16.63 -10.94
N GLU A 275 39.90 16.69 -9.62
CA GLU A 275 39.64 15.56 -8.76
C GLU A 275 38.28 14.97 -9.18
N GLU A 276 38.32 13.91 -10.01
CA GLU A 276 37.17 13.05 -10.32
C GLU A 276 36.67 12.41 -9.01
N LEU A 277 35.88 13.16 -8.25
CA LEU A 277 35.03 12.63 -7.18
C LEU A 277 34.06 11.64 -7.84
N SER A 278 34.22 10.37 -7.50
CA SER A 278 33.41 9.26 -8.02
C SER A 278 31.94 9.41 -7.56
N TRP A 279 31.10 9.99 -8.40
CA TRP A 279 29.66 10.14 -8.18
C TRP A 279 28.86 8.92 -8.64
N GLU A 280 29.20 7.72 -8.14
CA GLU A 280 28.27 6.59 -8.26
C GLU A 280 26.92 7.02 -7.68
N ALA A 281 25.88 6.96 -8.51
CA ALA A 281 24.51 7.31 -8.16
C ALA A 281 24.06 6.48 -6.94
N ARG A 282 24.13 7.08 -5.75
CA ARG A 282 23.72 6.45 -4.49
C ARG A 282 22.25 6.75 -4.23
N ILE A 283 21.43 5.79 -4.62
CA ILE A 283 20.06 5.64 -4.11
C ILE A 283 20.17 5.30 -2.60
N PRO A 284 19.34 5.86 -1.71
CA PRO A 284 19.15 5.28 -0.38
C PRO A 284 18.69 3.81 -0.52
N PRO A 285 19.10 2.90 0.37
CA PRO A 285 18.88 1.46 0.17
C PRO A 285 17.44 1.08 0.50
N TYR A 286 16.50 1.37 -0.40
CA TYR A 286 15.36 0.47 -0.63
C TYR A 286 15.68 -0.41 -1.83
N ARG A 287 16.71 -1.23 -1.64
CA ARG A 287 16.99 -2.38 -2.49
C ARG A 287 15.96 -3.44 -2.12
N LEU A 288 14.81 -3.43 -2.79
CA LEU A 288 14.16 -4.71 -3.09
C LEU A 288 15.22 -5.48 -3.89
N GLN A 289 15.91 -6.40 -3.22
CA GLN A 289 16.67 -7.45 -3.92
C GLN A 289 15.64 -8.28 -4.68
N VAL A 290 15.25 -7.81 -5.87
CA VAL A 290 15.05 -8.74 -6.96
C VAL A 290 16.46 -9.16 -7.34
N GLU A 291 16.93 -10.21 -6.66
CA GLU A 291 18.07 -10.99 -7.09
C GLU A 291 17.71 -11.50 -8.50
N GLU A 292 18.02 -10.70 -9.52
CA GLU A 292 17.89 -11.11 -10.90
C GLU A 292 19.02 -12.10 -11.14
N ASP A 293 18.74 -13.32 -10.71
CA ASP A 293 19.65 -14.44 -10.62
C ASP A 293 20.02 -14.89 -12.02
N ARG A 294 20.95 -14.16 -12.66
CA ARG A 294 21.76 -14.62 -13.79
C ARG A 294 22.74 -15.68 -13.29
N THR A 295 22.21 -16.72 -12.66
CA THR A 295 22.95 -17.97 -12.50
C THR A 295 23.07 -18.61 -13.88
N PRO A 296 24.29 -18.89 -14.37
CA PRO A 296 24.49 -19.49 -15.68
C PRO A 296 23.70 -20.81 -15.75
N GLY A 297 22.95 -21.02 -16.83
CA GLY A 297 21.83 -21.99 -16.91
C GLY A 297 22.13 -23.43 -16.47
N TRP A 298 23.39 -23.85 -16.44
CA TRP A 298 23.80 -25.15 -15.90
C TRP A 298 23.55 -25.29 -14.39
N LYS A 299 23.60 -24.21 -13.60
CA LYS A 299 23.32 -24.26 -12.16
C LYS A 299 21.84 -24.52 -11.86
N ARG A 300 20.92 -24.05 -12.70
CA ARG A 300 19.48 -24.32 -12.55
C ARG A 300 19.15 -25.78 -12.85
N LEU A 301 19.81 -26.38 -13.83
CA LEU A 301 19.69 -27.83 -14.10
C LEU A 301 20.24 -28.66 -12.93
N ALA A 302 21.42 -28.30 -12.39
CA ALA A 302 21.98 -28.99 -11.23
C ALA A 302 21.06 -28.90 -10.01
N LEU A 303 20.55 -27.70 -9.70
CA LEU A 303 19.66 -27.50 -8.54
C LEU A 303 18.35 -28.30 -8.69
N GLY A 304 17.75 -28.28 -9.90
CA GLY A 304 16.55 -29.05 -10.20
C GLY A 304 16.76 -30.56 -10.00
N THR A 305 17.89 -31.11 -10.45
CA THR A 305 18.18 -32.54 -10.27
C THR A 305 18.37 -32.93 -8.81
N THR A 306 19.02 -32.10 -7.99
CA THR A 306 19.16 -32.37 -6.55
C THR A 306 17.82 -32.40 -5.82
N VAL A 307 16.88 -31.51 -6.15
CA VAL A 307 15.54 -31.51 -5.53
C VAL A 307 14.77 -32.77 -5.89
N VAL A 308 14.81 -33.20 -7.16
CA VAL A 308 14.13 -34.44 -7.59
C VAL A 308 14.70 -35.67 -6.89
N VAL A 309 16.03 -35.76 -6.75
CA VAL A 309 16.67 -36.89 -6.03
C VAL A 309 16.29 -36.89 -4.55
N MET A 310 16.23 -35.73 -3.89
CA MET A 310 15.80 -35.65 -2.49
C MET A 310 14.34 -36.11 -2.31
N LEU A 311 13.44 -35.70 -3.20
CA LEU A 311 12.03 -36.10 -3.15
C LEU A 311 11.85 -37.61 -3.34
N LEU A 312 12.62 -38.21 -4.26
CA LEU A 312 12.60 -39.67 -4.46
C LEU A 312 13.15 -40.42 -3.24
N ALA A 313 14.20 -39.91 -2.59
CA ALA A 313 14.74 -40.50 -1.37
C ALA A 313 13.74 -40.42 -0.20
N LEU A 314 13.03 -39.30 -0.06
CA LEU A 314 11.96 -39.12 0.92
C LEU A 314 10.80 -40.08 0.67
N ALA A 315 10.33 -40.20 -0.58
CA ALA A 315 9.26 -41.13 -0.95
C ALA A 315 9.64 -42.59 -0.69
N ALA A 316 10.89 -42.98 -1.00
CA ALA A 316 11.39 -44.32 -0.69
C ALA A 316 11.48 -44.56 0.83
N GLY A 317 11.89 -43.54 1.60
CA GLY A 317 11.94 -43.59 3.06
C GLY A 317 10.57 -43.77 3.70
N THR A 318 9.57 -43.00 3.28
CA THR A 318 8.19 -43.11 3.78
C THR A 318 7.54 -44.43 3.38
N TYR A 319 7.79 -44.90 2.15
CA TYR A 319 7.31 -46.21 1.70
C TYR A 319 7.89 -47.36 2.54
N ARG A 320 9.19 -47.29 2.87
CA ARG A 320 9.85 -48.28 3.75
C ARG A 320 9.28 -48.26 5.17
N LEU A 321 9.01 -47.08 5.72
CA LEU A 321 8.40 -46.93 7.05
C LEU A 321 6.98 -47.51 7.10
N TYR A 322 6.18 -47.22 6.08
CA TYR A 322 4.83 -47.78 5.91
C TYR A 322 4.84 -49.31 5.84
N TRP A 323 5.79 -49.88 5.10
CA TRP A 323 5.94 -51.34 5.00
C TRP A 323 6.36 -51.98 6.33
N LEU A 324 7.20 -51.31 7.12
CA LEU A 324 7.58 -51.77 8.46
C LEU A 324 6.41 -51.71 9.45
N GLN A 325 5.57 -50.68 9.40
CA GLN A 325 4.38 -50.56 10.25
C GLN A 325 3.32 -51.62 9.94
N ARG A 326 3.19 -52.06 8.69
CA ARG A 326 2.26 -53.14 8.30
C ARG A 326 2.55 -54.50 8.96
N LYS A 327 3.75 -54.72 9.52
CA LYS A 327 4.09 -55.97 10.21
C LYS A 327 3.76 -55.98 11.70
N VAL A 328 3.26 -54.89 12.26
CA VAL A 328 2.87 -54.82 13.67
C VAL A 328 1.36 -54.94 13.78
N THR A 329 0.86 -56.17 13.72
CA THR A 329 -0.52 -56.52 14.10
C THR A 329 -0.62 -56.37 15.62
N VAL A 330 -1.14 -55.24 16.10
CA VAL A 330 -1.39 -55.02 17.53
C VAL A 330 -2.80 -55.52 17.85
N ASN A 331 -2.90 -56.46 18.79
CA ASN A 331 -4.16 -56.85 19.41
C ASN A 331 -4.71 -55.66 20.23
N PRO A 332 -5.97 -55.27 20.08
CA PRO A 332 -6.53 -54.17 20.87
C PRO A 332 -6.85 -54.65 22.30
N VAL A 333 -6.04 -54.22 23.27
CA VAL A 333 -6.39 -54.30 24.70
C VAL A 333 -7.23 -53.07 25.05
N SER A 334 -8.52 -53.34 25.25
CA SER A 334 -9.49 -52.40 25.80
C SER A 334 -9.12 -52.08 27.25
N THR A 335 -8.85 -50.81 27.56
CA THR A 335 -8.69 -50.34 28.94
C THR A 335 -9.57 -49.14 29.17
N ALA A 336 -10.69 -49.38 29.87
CA ALA A 336 -11.56 -48.35 30.39
C ALA A 336 -10.87 -47.59 31.53
N ALA A 337 -10.66 -46.29 31.36
CA ALA A 337 -10.15 -45.42 32.42
C ALA A 337 -11.30 -44.64 33.06
N LYS A 338 -11.34 -44.77 34.37
CA LYS A 338 -12.32 -44.33 35.35
C LYS A 338 -12.14 -42.84 35.65
N TYR A 339 -13.22 -42.07 35.53
CA TYR A 339 -13.28 -40.64 35.85
C TYR A 339 -13.23 -40.42 37.37
N VAL A 340 -12.35 -39.53 37.84
CA VAL A 340 -12.28 -39.07 39.25
C VAL A 340 -12.49 -37.55 39.25
N PRO A 341 -13.41 -37.01 40.08
CA PRO A 341 -13.75 -35.59 40.05
C PRO A 341 -12.80 -34.72 40.89
N ALA A 342 -12.79 -33.44 40.52
CA ALA A 342 -11.97 -32.34 41.03
C ALA A 342 -12.20 -31.97 42.51
N PRO A 343 -11.19 -31.38 43.19
CA PRO A 343 -11.42 -30.58 44.39
C PRO A 343 -11.52 -29.08 44.06
N ALA A 344 -12.54 -28.46 44.65
CA ALA A 344 -12.73 -27.01 44.76
C ALA A 344 -11.71 -26.41 45.74
N ILE A 345 -11.28 -25.16 45.50
CA ILE A 345 -10.61 -24.33 46.50
C ILE A 345 -11.28 -22.95 46.54
N ASP A 346 -11.77 -22.65 47.74
CA ASP A 346 -12.35 -21.42 48.23
C ASP A 346 -11.34 -20.27 48.37
N SER A 347 -11.71 -19.11 47.82
CA SER A 347 -11.79 -17.76 48.46
C SER A 347 -10.55 -17.15 49.18
N PRO A 348 -10.62 -15.93 49.76
CA PRO A 348 -10.06 -14.71 49.18
C PRO A 348 -9.02 -13.99 50.09
N VAL A 349 -8.14 -13.15 49.54
CA VAL A 349 -7.26 -12.27 50.35
C VAL A 349 -7.13 -10.87 49.76
N VAL A 350 -7.68 -9.90 50.50
CA VAL A 350 -7.39 -8.45 50.51
C VAL A 350 -6.48 -8.22 51.74
N PRO A 351 -5.33 -7.51 51.68
CA PRO A 351 -5.23 -6.03 51.88
C PRO A 351 -4.01 -5.42 51.12
N ALA A 352 -3.60 -4.15 51.12
CA ALA A 352 -3.73 -2.97 51.99
C ALA A 352 -3.27 -1.71 51.18
N PRO A 353 -3.48 -0.47 51.69
CA PRO A 353 -3.21 0.78 50.97
C PRO A 353 -1.74 1.25 51.07
N LEU A 354 -1.25 1.91 50.01
CA LEU A 354 0.09 2.48 49.94
C LEU A 354 0.16 3.92 50.51
N PRO A 355 1.33 4.33 51.05
CA PRO A 355 1.49 5.49 51.90
C PRO A 355 1.70 6.81 51.15
N VAL A 356 1.18 7.87 51.77
CA VAL A 356 1.43 9.28 51.49
C VAL A 356 2.89 9.61 51.80
N MET A 357 3.61 10.22 50.86
CA MET A 357 4.91 10.84 51.08
C MET A 357 4.90 12.37 50.89
N PRO A 358 5.84 13.08 51.53
CA PRO A 358 5.63 14.42 52.04
C PRO A 358 6.15 15.53 51.11
N LYS A 359 5.42 16.64 51.18
CA LYS A 359 5.73 17.98 50.72
C LYS A 359 6.96 18.54 51.47
N ALA A 360 7.98 19.00 50.73
CA ALA A 360 9.12 19.76 51.26
C ALA A 360 9.72 20.63 50.11
N PRO A 361 10.54 21.67 50.37
CA PRO A 361 10.09 23.04 50.27
C PRO A 361 10.71 23.83 49.11
N GLU A 362 9.98 24.89 48.80
CA GLU A 362 10.32 26.12 48.10
C GLU A 362 11.75 26.61 48.39
N ALA A 363 12.57 26.72 47.33
CA ALA A 363 13.83 27.43 47.32
C ALA A 363 13.85 28.40 46.13
N SER A 364 13.92 29.68 46.49
CA SER A 364 13.94 30.85 45.64
C SER A 364 15.21 30.91 44.77
N SER A 365 15.08 31.25 43.49
CA SER A 365 16.17 31.87 42.74
C SER A 365 15.62 32.83 41.67
N PRO A 366 16.19 34.05 41.55
CA PRO A 366 15.61 35.14 40.77
C PRO A 366 16.09 35.18 39.33
N GLY A 367 15.26 35.74 38.46
CA GLY A 367 15.73 36.53 37.32
C GLY A 367 16.21 35.76 36.10
N SER A 368 15.28 35.49 35.18
CA SER A 368 15.43 35.75 33.74
C SER A 368 14.10 35.38 33.08
N THR A 369 13.24 36.38 32.90
CA THR A 369 12.07 36.31 32.02
C THR A 369 12.58 36.37 30.57
N PRO A 370 12.52 35.28 29.77
CA PRO A 370 12.43 35.46 28.34
C PRO A 370 11.00 35.91 28.07
N THR A 371 10.86 37.23 27.90
CA THR A 371 9.71 37.84 27.26
C THR A 371 9.42 37.08 25.96
N LYS A 372 8.40 36.23 26.02
CA LYS A 372 7.86 35.48 24.90
C LYS A 372 6.95 36.43 24.12
N SER A 373 7.56 37.50 23.60
CA SER A 373 7.01 38.33 22.54
C SER A 373 7.50 37.71 21.25
N ASP A 374 6.56 37.22 20.44
CA ASP A 374 6.54 37.39 18.99
C ASP A 374 5.33 36.61 18.48
N THR A 375 4.14 37.18 18.72
CA THR A 375 3.01 36.97 17.83
C THR A 375 3.41 37.61 16.51
N ASN A 376 4.11 36.82 15.70
CA ASN A 376 4.55 37.15 14.37
C ASN A 376 3.26 37.37 13.56
N THR A 377 2.84 38.63 13.42
CA THR A 377 1.73 39.04 12.54
C THR A 377 2.21 38.79 11.12
N GLU A 378 2.09 37.52 10.73
CA GLU A 378 2.40 36.97 9.42
C GLU A 378 1.70 37.82 8.38
N THR A 379 2.47 38.59 7.60
CA THR A 379 1.90 39.41 6.54
C THR A 379 1.39 38.45 5.47
N PRO A 380 0.06 38.31 5.27
CA PRO A 380 -0.53 37.20 4.51
C PRO A 380 -0.16 37.20 3.02
N ALA A 381 0.38 38.30 2.50
CA ALA A 381 0.75 38.43 1.10
C ALA A 381 1.95 37.56 0.70
N SER A 382 2.94 37.37 1.58
CA SER A 382 4.17 36.63 1.24
C SER A 382 3.93 35.12 1.19
N SER A 383 3.06 34.58 2.05
CA SER A 383 2.77 33.15 2.09
C SER A 383 2.05 32.65 0.83
N VAL A 384 1.17 33.48 0.26
CA VAL A 384 0.50 33.19 -1.02
C VAL A 384 1.52 33.12 -2.17
N GLU A 385 2.53 33.99 -2.18
CA GLU A 385 3.59 33.97 -3.20
C GLU A 385 4.41 32.67 -3.12
N VAL A 386 4.84 32.28 -1.93
CA VAL A 386 5.62 31.03 -1.72
C VAL A 386 4.80 29.80 -2.09
N LYS A 387 3.51 29.74 -1.74
CA LYS A 387 2.63 28.64 -2.14
C LYS A 387 2.48 28.53 -3.66
N ARG A 388 2.27 29.66 -4.35
CA ARG A 388 2.21 29.70 -5.83
C ARG A 388 3.53 29.25 -6.45
N TRP A 389 4.66 29.68 -5.88
CA TRP A 389 5.97 29.28 -6.34
C TRP A 389 6.21 27.76 -6.15
N LEU A 390 5.81 27.19 -5.00
CA LEU A 390 5.90 25.75 -4.72
C LEU A 390 5.04 24.92 -5.69
N GLN A 391 3.86 25.41 -6.08
CA GLN A 391 3.03 24.79 -7.12
C GLN A 391 3.75 24.76 -8.47
N GLY A 392 4.43 25.84 -8.84
CA GLY A 392 5.26 25.89 -10.05
C GLY A 392 6.43 24.90 -10.00
N TRP A 393 7.09 24.78 -8.85
CA TRP A 393 8.14 23.79 -8.65
C TRP A 393 7.60 22.36 -8.75
N ALA A 394 6.47 22.06 -8.10
CA ALA A 394 5.81 20.75 -8.18
C ALA A 394 5.43 20.38 -9.62
N ALA A 395 4.86 21.33 -10.38
CA ALA A 395 4.54 21.13 -11.79
C ALA A 395 5.81 20.85 -12.62
N SER A 396 6.92 21.54 -12.35
CA SER A 396 8.19 21.27 -13.05
C SER A 396 8.73 19.86 -12.78
N MET A 397 8.53 19.32 -11.57
CA MET A 397 8.97 17.97 -11.18
C MET A 397 8.23 16.84 -11.92
N GLN A 398 7.04 17.13 -12.45
CA GLN A 398 6.25 16.23 -13.28
C GLN A 398 6.73 16.20 -14.74
N THR A 399 7.47 17.22 -15.19
CA THR A 399 8.04 17.25 -16.54
C THR A 399 9.26 16.32 -16.65
N ARG A 400 9.59 15.92 -17.89
CA ARG A 400 10.86 15.25 -18.21
C ARG A 400 11.98 16.23 -18.58
N ASP A 401 11.90 17.48 -18.11
CA ASP A 401 12.89 18.52 -18.38
C ASP A 401 13.73 18.80 -17.11
N ALA A 402 14.95 18.29 -17.11
CA ALA A 402 15.88 18.47 -15.99
C ALA A 402 16.29 19.95 -15.80
N ASN A 403 16.36 20.73 -16.88
CA ASN A 403 16.70 22.16 -16.80
C ASN A 403 15.56 22.95 -16.16
N ALA A 404 14.32 22.67 -16.54
CA ALA A 404 13.15 23.28 -15.92
C ALA A 404 13.12 22.99 -14.41
N GLN A 405 13.36 21.74 -14.00
CA GLN A 405 13.45 21.36 -12.58
C GLN A 405 14.61 22.05 -11.86
N ALA A 406 15.80 22.06 -12.47
CA ALA A 406 17.00 22.67 -11.88
C ALA A 406 16.91 24.20 -11.78
N SER A 407 16.04 24.85 -12.57
CA SER A 407 15.87 26.31 -12.57
C SER A 407 15.32 26.88 -11.25
N PHE A 408 14.67 26.05 -10.43
CA PHE A 408 14.17 26.43 -9.10
C PHE A 408 15.26 26.50 -8.04
N TYR A 409 16.46 26.00 -8.32
CA TYR A 409 17.58 25.99 -7.39
C TYR A 409 18.48 27.21 -7.58
N ALA A 410 19.09 27.67 -6.48
CA ALA A 410 20.14 28.68 -6.52
C ALA A 410 21.39 28.14 -7.23
N ASP A 411 22.29 29.02 -7.66
CA ASP A 411 23.54 28.58 -8.33
C ASP A 411 24.44 27.76 -7.39
N LYS A 412 24.41 28.08 -6.09
CA LYS A 412 25.02 27.34 -4.99
C LYS A 412 23.98 27.03 -3.92
N LEU A 413 23.98 25.79 -3.45
CA LEU A 413 23.11 25.29 -2.41
C LEU A 413 23.94 25.02 -1.16
N ASP A 414 23.46 25.46 -0.01
CA ASP A 414 24.05 25.16 1.28
C ASP A 414 24.00 23.64 1.53
N ARG A 415 22.86 23.02 1.17
CA ARG A 415 22.63 21.58 1.27
C ARG A 415 21.70 21.06 0.17
N TYR A 416 22.04 19.90 -0.37
CA TYR A 416 21.22 19.17 -1.33
C TYR A 416 21.21 17.70 -0.92
N LEU A 417 20.07 17.25 -0.40
CA LEU A 417 19.92 15.97 0.27
C LEU A 417 20.99 15.84 1.38
N ASP A 418 21.88 14.87 1.29
CA ASP A 418 22.96 14.65 2.25
C ASP A 418 24.25 15.41 1.94
N GLN A 419 24.33 16.08 0.78
CA GLN A 419 25.51 16.80 0.32
C GLN A 419 25.47 18.27 0.74
N ARG A 420 26.63 18.88 0.96
CA ARG A 420 26.77 20.32 1.29
C ARG A 420 27.50 21.06 0.18
N ASN A 421 27.25 22.36 0.05
CA ASN A 421 27.92 23.24 -0.91
C ASN A 421 27.80 22.75 -2.37
N VAL A 422 26.61 22.32 -2.75
CA VAL A 422 26.35 21.73 -4.08
C VAL A 422 26.05 22.83 -5.09
N GLY A 423 26.65 22.77 -6.28
CA GLY A 423 26.33 23.69 -7.37
C GLY A 423 25.11 23.22 -8.17
N ARG A 424 24.37 24.17 -8.79
CA ARG A 424 23.19 23.85 -9.63
C ARG A 424 23.48 22.81 -10.72
N GLY A 425 24.68 22.81 -11.28
CA GLY A 425 25.08 21.81 -12.29
C GLY A 425 25.08 20.37 -11.79
N ALA A 426 25.33 20.13 -10.49
CA ALA A 426 25.23 18.80 -9.91
C ALA A 426 23.76 18.39 -9.72
N VAL A 427 22.89 19.32 -9.29
CA VAL A 427 21.44 19.11 -9.22
C VAL A 427 20.88 18.76 -10.61
N LEU A 428 21.30 19.48 -11.65
CA LEU A 428 20.89 19.20 -13.03
C LEU A 428 21.22 17.75 -13.44
N ARG A 429 22.46 17.31 -13.22
CA ARG A 429 22.89 15.94 -13.54
C ARG A 429 22.11 14.88 -12.75
N ASP A 430 21.83 15.14 -11.47
CA ASP A 430 21.01 14.26 -10.65
C ASP A 430 19.57 14.15 -11.18
N ARG A 431 18.96 15.28 -11.57
CA ARG A 431 17.63 15.29 -12.22
C ARG A 431 17.64 14.56 -13.55
N GLU A 432 18.64 14.76 -14.40
CA GLU A 432 18.80 14.03 -15.67
C GLU A 432 18.91 12.51 -15.44
N ALA A 433 19.73 12.09 -14.47
CA ALA A 433 19.88 10.69 -14.12
C ALA A 433 18.56 10.10 -13.63
N THR A 434 17.87 10.80 -12.73
CA THR A 434 16.55 10.40 -12.22
C THR A 434 15.53 10.27 -13.35
N ILE A 435 15.43 11.27 -14.24
CA ILE A 435 14.50 11.26 -15.38
C ILE A 435 14.78 10.10 -16.31
N ARG A 436 16.06 9.80 -16.59
CA ARG A 436 16.46 8.66 -17.45
C ARG A 436 16.07 7.31 -16.86
N MET A 437 16.03 7.19 -15.54
CA MET A 437 15.67 5.94 -14.85
C MET A 437 14.16 5.68 -14.83
N ARG A 438 13.32 6.71 -15.03
CA ARG A 438 11.86 6.57 -15.01
C ARG A 438 11.37 5.76 -16.20
N LYS A 439 10.60 4.70 -15.95
CA LYS A 439 9.85 3.94 -16.97
C LYS A 439 8.37 4.12 -16.68
N GLY A 440 7.57 4.51 -17.66
CA GLY A 440 6.13 4.70 -17.48
C GLY A 440 5.72 6.10 -17.00
N LEU A 441 4.55 6.18 -16.35
CA LEU A 441 3.98 7.43 -15.85
C LEU A 441 4.54 7.71 -14.46
N TRP A 442 5.04 8.93 -14.26
CA TRP A 442 5.61 9.38 -13.00
C TRP A 442 4.93 10.67 -12.58
N THR A 443 4.29 10.66 -11.42
CA THR A 443 3.63 11.85 -10.86
C THR A 443 4.27 12.22 -9.54
N VAL A 444 4.48 13.52 -9.33
CA VAL A 444 4.93 14.07 -8.04
C VAL A 444 3.86 15.02 -7.53
N LYS A 445 3.37 14.78 -6.32
CA LYS A 445 2.48 15.67 -5.57
C LYS A 445 3.22 16.20 -4.35
N MET A 446 2.93 17.45 -3.97
CA MET A 446 3.43 18.05 -2.75
C MET A 446 2.26 18.15 -1.77
N GLU A 447 2.33 17.41 -0.69
CA GLU A 447 1.30 17.32 0.36
C GLU A 447 1.83 17.94 1.66
N ASP A 448 0.92 18.23 2.60
CA ASP A 448 1.26 18.75 3.94
C ASP A 448 2.24 19.93 3.95
N VAL A 449 2.02 20.90 3.07
CA VAL A 449 2.89 22.07 2.94
C VAL A 449 2.70 23.00 4.15
N ILE A 450 3.72 23.04 5.01
CA ILE A 450 3.81 23.87 6.20
C ILE A 450 4.95 24.88 6.01
N ILE A 451 4.65 26.17 6.08
CA ILE A 451 5.66 27.23 6.07
C ILE A 451 5.97 27.55 7.53
N GLU A 452 7.13 27.12 8.04
CA GLU A 452 7.49 27.26 9.47
C GLU A 452 7.99 28.67 9.80
N ARG A 453 8.73 29.28 8.86
CA ARG A 453 9.29 30.62 9.02
C ARG A 453 9.25 31.32 7.68
N GLN A 454 8.84 32.58 7.68
CA GLN A 454 8.81 33.38 6.48
C GLN A 454 9.18 34.83 6.77
N THR A 455 10.05 35.36 5.92
CA THR A 455 10.41 36.78 5.83
C THR A 455 10.25 37.22 4.37
N ASP A 456 10.54 38.48 4.06
CA ASP A 456 10.47 39.00 2.69
C ASP A 456 11.52 38.40 1.75
N SER A 457 12.57 37.79 2.30
CA SER A 457 13.74 37.29 1.55
C SER A 457 14.10 35.84 1.82
N GLU A 458 13.58 35.22 2.88
CA GLU A 458 13.85 33.82 3.23
C GLU A 458 12.56 33.13 3.70
N ALA A 459 12.41 31.86 3.34
CA ALA A 459 11.30 31.03 3.83
C ALA A 459 11.78 29.60 4.11
N GLU A 460 11.21 29.00 5.14
CA GLU A 460 11.47 27.62 5.52
C GLU A 460 10.19 26.81 5.39
N VAL A 461 10.25 25.75 4.59
CA VAL A 461 9.08 24.97 4.20
C VAL A 461 9.30 23.52 4.55
N ARG A 462 8.30 22.89 5.14
CA ARG A 462 8.18 21.44 5.27
C ARG A 462 7.04 20.97 4.40
N LEU A 463 7.24 19.85 3.72
CA LEU A 463 6.25 19.24 2.85
C LEU A 463 6.50 17.74 2.75
N MET A 464 5.49 17.00 2.30
CA MET A 464 5.62 15.60 1.92
C MET A 464 5.68 15.50 0.40
N LYS A 465 6.77 14.95 -0.14
CA LYS A 465 6.81 14.58 -1.57
C LYS A 465 6.12 13.23 -1.72
N HIS A 466 5.01 13.19 -2.44
CA HIS A 466 4.31 11.97 -2.78
C HIS A 466 4.63 11.61 -4.23
N PHE A 467 5.40 10.54 -4.41
CA PHE A 467 5.76 9.99 -5.71
C PHE A 467 4.83 8.83 -6.05
N ILE A 468 4.26 8.86 -7.25
CA ILE A 468 3.43 7.79 -7.82
C ILE A 468 4.14 7.36 -9.10
N ASP A 469 4.67 6.13 -9.08
CA ASP A 469 5.33 5.50 -10.23
C ASP A 469 4.42 4.39 -10.76
N GLU A 470 4.02 4.47 -12.03
CA GLU A 470 3.22 3.47 -12.72
C GLU A 470 4.08 2.84 -13.84
N PRO A 471 4.81 1.75 -13.54
CA PRO A 471 5.60 1.06 -14.54
C PRO A 471 4.68 0.34 -15.53
N GLU A 472 5.07 0.28 -16.80
CA GLU A 472 4.25 -0.22 -17.92
C GLU A 472 3.65 -1.64 -17.71
N GLN A 473 4.19 -2.44 -16.80
CA GLN A 473 3.76 -3.82 -16.53
C GLN A 473 3.70 -4.16 -15.04
N SER A 474 3.65 -3.16 -14.16
CA SER A 474 3.73 -3.41 -12.71
C SER A 474 2.69 -2.62 -11.94
N GLU A 475 2.53 -2.99 -10.67
CA GLU A 475 1.67 -2.30 -9.72
C GLU A 475 2.15 -0.85 -9.54
N ILE A 476 1.19 0.05 -9.31
CA ILE A 476 1.47 1.45 -8.98
C ILE A 476 2.26 1.47 -7.67
N LEU A 477 3.47 2.02 -7.70
CA LEU A 477 4.31 2.20 -6.52
C LEU A 477 4.16 3.63 -6.02
N GLU A 478 3.62 3.75 -4.81
CA GLU A 478 3.51 5.02 -4.10
C GLU A 478 4.62 5.14 -3.04
N SER A 479 5.25 6.30 -2.95
CA SER A 479 6.23 6.59 -1.90
C SER A 479 6.12 8.02 -1.39
N TYR A 480 6.33 8.17 -0.08
CA TYR A 480 6.17 9.43 0.64
C TYR A 480 7.50 9.82 1.28
N VAL A 481 8.03 10.98 0.92
CA VAL A 481 9.33 11.47 1.38
C VAL A 481 9.15 12.82 2.06
N PRO A 482 9.18 12.88 3.41
CA PRO A 482 9.10 14.15 4.12
C PRO A 482 10.33 14.98 3.78
N THR A 483 10.13 16.22 3.35
CA THR A 483 11.19 17.10 2.85
C THR A 483 11.13 18.45 3.57
N ARG A 484 12.32 18.99 3.87
CA ARG A 484 12.50 20.36 4.34
C ARG A 484 13.24 21.17 3.26
N LEU A 485 12.70 22.34 2.93
CA LEU A 485 13.28 23.29 1.99
C LEU A 485 13.63 24.60 2.70
N THR A 486 14.77 25.18 2.33
CA THR A 486 15.11 26.57 2.66
C THR A 486 15.15 27.36 1.36
N LEU A 487 14.27 28.34 1.27
CA LEU A 487 14.10 29.22 0.12
C LEU A 487 14.74 30.58 0.42
N LYS A 488 15.41 31.16 -0.57
CA LYS A 488 15.87 32.55 -0.52
C LYS A 488 15.46 33.31 -1.77
N ARG A 489 15.20 34.60 -1.63
CA ARG A 489 14.89 35.49 -2.74
C ARG A 489 16.19 36.01 -3.34
N ILE A 490 16.56 35.48 -4.50
CA ILE A 490 17.78 35.84 -5.23
C ILE A 490 17.34 36.53 -6.53
N ASN A 491 17.79 37.77 -6.74
CA ASN A 491 17.39 38.60 -7.89
C ASN A 491 15.86 38.73 -8.02
N GLY A 492 15.15 38.88 -6.89
CA GLY A 492 13.69 39.02 -6.85
C GLY A 492 12.91 37.71 -6.99
N GLN A 493 13.55 36.57 -7.27
CA GLN A 493 12.90 35.27 -7.42
C GLN A 493 13.22 34.34 -6.24
N TRP A 494 12.22 33.58 -5.79
CA TRP A 494 12.45 32.49 -4.85
C TRP A 494 13.28 31.38 -5.49
N LYS A 495 14.31 30.93 -4.77
CA LYS A 495 15.19 29.81 -5.15
C LYS A 495 15.42 28.89 -3.96
N ILE A 496 15.53 27.59 -4.23
CA ILE A 496 15.93 26.58 -3.24
C ILE A 496 17.43 26.75 -2.98
N THR A 497 17.77 27.03 -1.73
CA THR A 497 19.15 27.10 -1.23
C THR A 497 19.50 25.90 -0.36
N SER A 498 18.51 25.24 0.23
CA SER A 498 18.66 23.94 0.86
C SER A 498 17.47 23.02 0.56
N GLU A 499 17.74 21.77 0.23
CA GLU A 499 16.74 20.69 0.17
C GLU A 499 17.26 19.53 0.99
N GLN A 500 16.45 19.03 1.92
CA GLN A 500 16.81 17.89 2.76
C GLN A 500 15.62 16.96 2.92
N ASP A 501 15.80 15.71 2.51
CA ASP A 501 14.87 14.64 2.86
C ASP A 501 15.04 14.33 4.35
N GLN A 502 13.95 14.41 5.08
CA GLN A 502 13.91 14.03 6.48
C GLN A 502 13.82 12.52 6.54
N PRO A 503 14.53 11.86 7.47
CA PRO A 503 14.29 10.45 7.71
C PRO A 503 12.81 10.30 8.03
N THR A 504 12.10 9.49 7.24
CA THR A 504 10.78 9.02 7.63
C THR A 504 10.98 8.49 9.03
N ILE A 505 10.28 9.06 10.01
CA ILE A 505 10.28 8.51 11.36
C ILE A 505 9.55 7.19 11.22
N SER A 506 10.29 6.17 10.79
CA SER A 506 10.02 4.79 11.05
C SER A 506 9.89 4.77 12.55
N VAL A 507 8.65 4.82 13.03
CA VAL A 507 8.33 4.42 14.39
C VAL A 507 8.69 2.95 14.39
N SER A 508 9.98 2.66 14.57
CA SER A 508 10.47 1.31 14.75
C SER A 508 9.63 0.79 15.90
N PRO A 509 8.81 -0.25 15.68
CA PRO A 509 7.97 -0.78 16.75
C PRO A 509 8.93 -1.05 17.90
N TRP A 510 8.72 -0.35 19.03
CA TRP A 510 9.61 -0.44 20.18
C TRP A 510 9.87 -1.92 20.41
N LYS A 511 11.09 -2.38 20.13
CA LYS A 511 11.55 -3.67 20.60
C LYS A 511 11.48 -3.52 22.11
N ALA A 512 10.41 -4.02 22.71
CA ALA A 512 10.30 -4.14 24.14
C ALA A 512 11.61 -4.78 24.59
N GLN A 513 12.39 -4.02 25.35
CA GLN A 513 13.65 -4.43 25.92
C GLN A 513 13.32 -5.39 27.06
N GLY A 514 12.68 -6.51 26.72
CA GLY A 514 12.59 -7.68 27.56
C GLY A 514 13.98 -8.26 27.60
N GLY A 515 14.75 -7.84 28.60
CA GLY A 515 15.96 -8.54 28.98
C GLY A 515 15.62 -10.00 29.10
N ILE A 516 16.27 -10.82 28.28
CA ILE A 516 16.41 -12.24 28.55
C ILE A 516 17.27 -12.28 29.82
N LEU A 517 16.61 -12.33 30.97
CA LEU A 517 17.25 -12.87 32.16
C LEU A 517 17.53 -14.33 31.82
N ASN A 518 18.80 -14.64 31.59
CA ASN A 518 19.26 -16.01 31.52
C ASN A 518 18.91 -16.67 32.86
N GLU A 519 17.88 -17.52 32.83
CA GLU A 519 17.47 -18.40 33.92
C GLU A 519 18.40 -19.64 33.94
N GLU A 520 19.71 -19.39 34.04
CA GLU A 520 20.76 -20.40 34.22
C GLU A 520 21.68 -19.96 35.37
N ASP A 521 21.12 -19.76 36.55
CA ASP A 521 21.87 -19.79 37.81
C ASP A 521 20.95 -20.35 38.89
N LYS A 522 20.70 -21.65 38.80
CA LYS A 522 20.08 -22.44 39.86
C LYS A 522 21.21 -22.97 40.75
N PRO A 523 21.39 -22.48 41.99
CA PRO A 523 22.41 -23.02 42.87
C PRO A 523 22.07 -24.46 43.24
N GLU A 524 22.97 -25.36 42.85
CA GLU A 524 22.98 -26.76 43.23
C GLU A 524 23.26 -26.87 44.73
N ILE A 525 22.22 -27.19 45.51
CA ILE A 525 22.33 -27.54 46.92
C ILE A 525 23.02 -28.90 46.97
N ARG A 526 24.29 -28.91 47.35
CA ARG A 526 25.09 -30.11 47.57
C ARG A 526 24.80 -30.65 48.97
N ASP A 527 24.16 -31.80 49.03
CA ASP A 527 24.02 -32.59 50.26
C ASP A 527 25.40 -33.14 50.67
N GLU A 528 25.96 -32.60 51.76
CA GLU A 528 27.08 -33.20 52.49
C GLU A 528 26.59 -34.42 53.28
N GLN A 529 26.67 -35.61 52.68
CA GLN A 529 26.72 -36.86 53.41
C GLN A 529 28.16 -37.29 53.64
N GLY A 530 28.53 -37.35 54.91
CA GLY A 530 29.87 -37.58 55.39
C GLY A 530 30.44 -38.95 55.05
N ASN A 531 31.77 -38.99 55.01
CA ASN A 531 32.52 -40.21 55.22
C ASN A 531 33.71 -39.91 56.13
N ALA A 532 33.51 -40.21 57.41
CA ALA A 532 34.56 -40.24 58.41
C ALA A 532 35.33 -41.56 58.27
N ALA A 533 36.62 -41.49 57.94
CA ALA A 533 37.54 -42.60 58.09
C ALA A 533 38.82 -42.11 58.80
N CYS A 534 38.95 -42.57 60.04
CA CYS A 534 40.11 -42.43 60.91
C CYS A 534 41.34 -43.17 60.36
N ARG A 535 42.53 -42.59 60.56
CA ARG A 535 43.85 -43.18 60.92
C ARG A 535 44.90 -42.09 60.66
N GLY A 536 45.85 -41.77 61.52
CA GLY A 536 46.37 -42.40 62.72
C GLY A 536 47.77 -41.79 62.92
N ALA A 537 48.06 -41.41 64.15
CA ALA A 537 49.17 -40.56 64.56
C ALA A 537 50.58 -41.16 64.39
N CYS A 538 51.53 -40.23 64.47
CA CYS A 538 52.98 -40.42 64.54
C CYS A 538 53.47 -41.30 65.69
N ALA A 539 54.66 -41.83 65.46
CA ALA A 539 55.58 -42.57 66.32
C ALA A 539 55.56 -42.28 67.83
N SER A 540 55.57 -43.35 68.63
CA SER A 540 56.70 -43.77 69.49
C SER A 540 56.46 -45.20 69.98
#